data_AF-A0A1G5JLW4-F1
#
_entry.id   AF-A0A1G5JLW4-F1
#
_cell.length_a   1.000
_cell.length_b   1.000
_cell.length_c   1.000
_cell.angle_alpha   90.00
_cell.angle_beta   90.00
_cell.angle_gamma   90.00
#
_symmetry.space_group_name_H-M   'P 1'
#
loop_
_entity.id
_entity.type
_entity.pdbx_description
1 polymer ?
#
loop_
_entity_poly.entity_id
_entity_poly.type
_entity_poly.pdbx_seq_one_letter_code
_entity_poly.pdbx_strand_id
1 'polypeptide(L)'
;MARLRRYLPILDWGRAYDRHAFLSDGMAAVIVTIMLIPQSLAYAMIAGLPPVIGLYASILPLVVYALFGSSRTLSVGPVAVVSLLTAAAASSVASPGSPEYIAAALALALLSGLILLAMGIFRLGFVANLLSHPVISGFITASSLLIATGQLKHILGTQAHGHTMFEMIPSLIENLADMHLPTLAIGTTATAFLFWSRKSLKPTLLALNVPDGIAVLLSRTGPVMVVIASILVVVGLGLDAKGVAVVGDVPRGLPPLSLPALDLSLWTTLLPAAMLIALIGFVESVSVAQTLAAKRRQSISPDQELIGLGMASLAAAFSSGYPVTGGFARSVVNFDAGAQTPAAGAFTAIGIALASLFLTPLLFHLPIAVLAATIIVAVLSLADFGALSRTWRYSRADFAALATTLLVTLGGGVETGIVAGVAVSVLLHLWATSSPHVAVIGQVPGTQHFRNVLRHDVVCTPEILGLRIDESLFFANARATENVIQQEVAARPALHHVVLNCAAVNSIDASALESLELVMHRLEDAGIRLHLSEVKGPVMDRLKRSDFLHHLTGEVFLSHYQALETLAPAVAHTSYATSLAAPAEPSLQSRSGRSSSLSE
;
A
#
# COMPACT_ATOMS: atom_id res chain seq x y z
N MET A 1 -30.88 8.60 13.74
CA MET A 1 -30.51 8.65 12.30
C MET A 1 -29.01 8.89 12.05
N ALA A 2 -28.32 9.82 12.72
CA ALA A 2 -26.89 10.11 12.47
C ALA A 2 -25.94 8.90 12.66
N ARG A 3 -26.18 8.05 13.67
CA ARG A 3 -25.37 6.83 13.89
C ARG A 3 -25.55 5.78 12.77
N LEU A 4 -26.73 5.66 12.18
CA LEU A 4 -27.01 4.68 11.13
C LEU A 4 -26.36 5.08 9.79
N ARG A 5 -26.35 6.39 9.49
CA ARG A 5 -25.70 6.94 8.27
C ARG A 5 -24.19 6.69 8.25
N ARG A 6 -23.55 6.67 9.41
CA ARG A 6 -22.12 6.35 9.52
C ARG A 6 -21.80 4.95 9.00
N TYR A 7 -22.67 3.96 9.25
CA TYR A 7 -22.45 2.56 8.86
C TYR A 7 -23.08 2.18 7.51
N LEU A 8 -24.03 2.98 7.01
CA LEU A 8 -24.71 2.79 5.73
C LEU A 8 -24.52 4.02 4.83
N PRO A 9 -23.36 4.18 4.17
CA PRO A 9 -23.11 5.29 3.25
C PRO A 9 -24.13 5.41 2.11
N ILE A 10 -24.85 4.33 1.77
CA ILE A 10 -25.99 4.37 0.84
C ILE A 10 -27.06 5.39 1.20
N LEU A 11 -27.27 5.65 2.50
CA LEU A 11 -28.23 6.65 2.93
C LEU A 11 -27.81 8.08 2.60
N ASP A 12 -26.53 8.32 2.36
CA ASP A 12 -25.99 9.63 1.99
C ASP A 12 -25.94 9.78 0.47
N TRP A 13 -25.31 8.84 -0.25
CA TRP A 13 -25.20 8.94 -1.71
C TRP A 13 -26.52 8.69 -2.44
N GLY A 14 -27.39 7.81 -1.92
CA GLY A 14 -28.68 7.49 -2.53
C GLY A 14 -29.66 8.66 -2.52
N ARG A 15 -29.53 9.60 -1.56
CA ARG A 15 -30.37 10.81 -1.49
C ARG A 15 -29.99 11.88 -2.51
N ALA A 16 -28.73 11.91 -2.89
CA ALA A 16 -28.18 12.85 -3.88
C ALA A 16 -28.08 12.19 -5.27
N TYR A 17 -28.71 11.04 -5.48
CA TYR A 17 -28.63 10.31 -6.72
C TYR A 17 -29.50 10.96 -7.78
N ASP A 18 -28.89 11.38 -8.89
CA ASP A 18 -29.55 12.08 -9.98
C ASP A 18 -29.41 11.34 -11.32
N ARG A 19 -30.06 11.88 -12.36
CA ARG A 19 -30.03 11.29 -13.70
C ARG A 19 -28.63 11.27 -14.31
N HIS A 20 -27.79 12.25 -13.97
CA HIS A 20 -26.42 12.32 -14.44
C HIS A 20 -25.57 11.19 -13.83
N ALA A 21 -25.68 10.97 -12.53
CA ALA A 21 -25.05 9.85 -11.83
C ALA A 21 -25.52 8.50 -12.40
N PHE A 22 -26.81 8.35 -12.68
CA PHE A 22 -27.34 7.12 -13.30
C PHE A 22 -26.68 6.78 -14.64
N LEU A 23 -26.58 7.75 -15.56
CA LEU A 23 -25.96 7.55 -16.86
C LEU A 23 -24.46 7.27 -16.75
N SER A 24 -23.77 8.01 -15.87
CA SER A 24 -22.33 7.89 -15.65
C SER A 24 -21.96 6.55 -15.01
N ASP A 25 -22.68 6.15 -13.96
CA ASP A 25 -22.51 4.86 -13.28
C ASP A 25 -22.89 3.69 -14.18
N GLY A 26 -23.92 3.84 -15.01
CA GLY A 26 -24.34 2.82 -15.98
C GLY A 26 -23.28 2.58 -17.07
N MET A 27 -22.72 3.65 -17.64
CA MET A 27 -21.63 3.54 -18.62
C MET A 27 -20.38 2.92 -18.00
N ALA A 28 -20.00 3.36 -16.80
CA ALA A 28 -18.89 2.77 -16.06
C ALA A 28 -19.14 1.28 -15.79
N ALA A 29 -20.35 0.90 -15.39
CA ALA A 29 -20.71 -0.49 -15.13
C ALA A 29 -20.60 -1.39 -16.37
N VAL A 30 -21.00 -0.91 -17.55
CA VAL A 30 -20.84 -1.68 -18.80
C VAL A 30 -19.35 -1.93 -19.09
N ILE A 31 -18.52 -0.87 -19.00
CA ILE A 31 -17.08 -0.97 -19.24
C ILE A 31 -16.42 -1.93 -18.25
N VAL A 32 -16.74 -1.79 -16.96
CA VAL A 32 -16.19 -2.63 -15.90
C VAL A 32 -16.67 -4.07 -16.06
N THR A 33 -17.95 -4.32 -16.37
CA THR A 33 -18.49 -5.68 -16.58
C THR A 33 -17.72 -6.43 -17.66
N ILE A 34 -17.52 -5.79 -18.81
CA ILE A 34 -16.77 -6.34 -19.95
C ILE A 34 -15.36 -6.74 -19.51
N MET A 35 -14.70 -5.91 -18.70
CA MET A 35 -13.36 -6.21 -18.21
C MET A 35 -13.33 -7.27 -17.09
N LEU A 36 -14.36 -7.30 -16.25
CA LEU A 36 -14.38 -8.07 -15.01
C LEU A 36 -14.65 -9.56 -15.25
N ILE A 37 -15.43 -9.91 -16.29
CA ILE A 37 -15.71 -11.30 -16.66
C ILE A 37 -14.40 -12.10 -16.89
N PRO A 38 -13.54 -11.76 -17.87
CA PRO A 38 -12.32 -12.53 -18.10
C PRO A 38 -11.36 -12.48 -16.92
N GLN A 39 -11.24 -11.34 -16.23
CA GLN A 39 -10.38 -11.21 -15.06
C GLN A 39 -10.81 -12.12 -13.92
N SER A 40 -12.11 -12.24 -13.66
CA SER A 40 -12.61 -13.04 -12.54
C SER A 40 -12.44 -14.53 -12.76
N LEU A 41 -12.68 -14.99 -13.99
CA LEU A 41 -12.38 -16.37 -14.40
C LEU A 41 -10.90 -16.67 -14.19
N ALA A 42 -10.03 -15.76 -14.64
CA ALA A 42 -8.60 -15.94 -14.56
C ALA A 42 -8.08 -15.91 -13.10
N TYR A 43 -8.60 -15.00 -12.27
CA TYR A 43 -8.22 -14.93 -10.86
C TYR A 43 -8.70 -16.14 -10.06
N ALA A 44 -9.86 -16.71 -10.36
CA ALA A 44 -10.29 -17.98 -9.77
C ALA A 44 -9.32 -19.11 -10.11
N MET A 45 -8.81 -19.15 -11.36
CA MET A 45 -7.77 -20.12 -11.72
C MET A 45 -6.44 -19.90 -10.98
N ILE A 46 -6.04 -18.66 -10.71
CA ILE A 46 -4.88 -18.38 -9.84
C ILE A 46 -5.13 -18.94 -8.44
N ALA A 47 -6.35 -18.82 -7.93
CA ALA A 47 -6.77 -19.37 -6.65
C ALA A 47 -6.89 -20.91 -6.63
N GLY A 48 -6.64 -21.60 -7.76
CA GLY A 48 -6.83 -23.05 -7.88
C GLY A 48 -8.30 -23.48 -7.86
N LEU A 49 -9.22 -22.55 -8.12
CA LEU A 49 -10.67 -22.76 -8.05
C LEU A 49 -11.30 -22.87 -9.46
N PRO A 50 -12.45 -23.56 -9.58
CA PRO A 50 -13.25 -23.51 -10.80
C PRO A 50 -13.53 -22.07 -11.26
N PRO A 51 -13.38 -21.73 -12.56
CA PRO A 51 -13.51 -20.36 -13.05
C PRO A 51 -14.82 -19.66 -12.67
N VAL A 52 -15.92 -20.41 -12.61
CA VAL A 52 -17.26 -19.90 -12.22
C VAL A 52 -17.27 -19.25 -10.84
N ILE A 53 -16.44 -19.73 -9.90
CA ILE A 53 -16.35 -19.19 -8.54
C ILE A 53 -15.85 -17.74 -8.56
N GLY A 54 -15.05 -17.35 -9.56
CA GLY A 54 -14.65 -15.96 -9.77
C GLY A 54 -15.83 -15.05 -10.12
N LEU A 55 -16.75 -15.52 -10.97
CA LEU A 55 -17.97 -14.77 -11.29
C LEU A 55 -18.85 -14.64 -10.04
N TYR A 56 -18.99 -15.71 -9.27
CA TYR A 56 -19.76 -15.73 -8.02
C TYR A 56 -19.23 -14.74 -6.99
N ALA A 57 -17.91 -14.70 -6.81
CA ALA A 57 -17.23 -13.74 -5.96
C ALA A 57 -17.33 -12.28 -6.46
N SER A 58 -17.96 -12.03 -7.61
CA SER A 58 -18.11 -10.69 -8.20
C SER A 58 -19.56 -10.20 -8.30
N ILE A 59 -20.54 -10.99 -7.87
CA ILE A 59 -21.96 -10.60 -7.94
C ILE A 59 -22.41 -10.01 -6.60
N LEU A 60 -22.65 -10.86 -5.60
CA LEU A 60 -23.20 -10.42 -4.31
C LEU A 60 -22.26 -9.45 -3.55
N PRO A 61 -20.93 -9.64 -3.56
CA PRO A 61 -20.01 -8.73 -2.88
C PRO A 61 -20.06 -7.28 -3.38
N LEU A 62 -20.25 -7.07 -4.68
CA LEU A 62 -20.38 -5.73 -5.28
C LEU A 62 -21.65 -5.03 -4.81
N VAL A 63 -22.76 -5.77 -4.71
CA VAL A 63 -24.03 -5.23 -4.18
C VAL A 63 -23.87 -4.85 -2.72
N VAL A 64 -23.29 -5.73 -1.91
CA VAL A 64 -23.07 -5.47 -0.47
C VAL A 64 -22.09 -4.32 -0.26
N TYR A 65 -21.01 -4.23 -1.03
CA TYR A 65 -20.08 -3.11 -0.97
C TYR A 65 -20.77 -1.78 -1.32
N ALA A 66 -21.72 -1.75 -2.27
CA ALA A 66 -22.47 -0.53 -2.58
C ALA A 66 -23.32 -0.01 -1.40
N LEU A 67 -23.70 -0.90 -0.47
CA LEU A 67 -24.45 -0.55 0.74
C LEU A 67 -23.55 0.01 1.86
N PHE A 68 -22.40 -0.63 2.08
CA PHE A 68 -21.55 -0.40 3.26
C PHE A 68 -20.24 0.35 2.97
N GLY A 69 -19.74 0.32 1.73
CA GLY A 69 -18.49 0.95 1.32
C GLY A 69 -18.59 2.47 1.27
N SER A 70 -17.47 3.16 1.58
CA SER A 70 -17.40 4.62 1.55
C SER A 70 -16.82 5.16 0.24
N SER A 71 -16.00 4.37 -0.46
CA SER A 71 -15.41 4.75 -1.74
C SER A 71 -16.43 4.76 -2.87
N ARG A 72 -16.44 5.84 -3.65
CA ARG A 72 -17.38 6.03 -4.78
C ARG A 72 -16.98 5.30 -6.05
N THR A 73 -15.72 4.93 -6.19
CA THR A 73 -15.18 4.35 -7.45
C THR A 73 -14.44 3.04 -7.24
N LEU A 74 -14.31 2.56 -6.01
CA LEU A 74 -13.66 1.27 -5.75
C LEU A 74 -14.49 0.14 -6.35
N SER A 75 -13.83 -0.71 -7.14
CA SER A 75 -14.42 -1.90 -7.74
C SER A 75 -13.95 -3.13 -6.95
N VAL A 76 -14.84 -3.65 -6.12
CA VAL A 76 -14.60 -4.83 -5.28
C VAL A 76 -14.84 -6.11 -6.08
N GLY A 77 -14.00 -7.11 -5.84
CA GLY A 77 -14.13 -8.45 -6.42
C GLY A 77 -12.82 -9.22 -6.25
N PRO A 78 -12.64 -10.34 -6.94
CA PRO A 78 -11.40 -11.10 -6.87
C PRO A 78 -10.20 -10.31 -7.39
N VAL A 79 -9.03 -10.46 -6.76
CA VAL A 79 -7.77 -9.82 -7.19
C VAL A 79 -6.65 -10.84 -7.18
N ALA A 80 -5.68 -10.69 -8.08
CA ALA A 80 -4.60 -11.65 -8.30
C ALA A 80 -3.82 -12.01 -7.02
N VAL A 81 -3.46 -11.00 -6.21
CA VAL A 81 -2.70 -11.19 -4.98
C VAL A 81 -3.49 -12.00 -3.94
N VAL A 82 -4.72 -11.58 -3.66
CA VAL A 82 -5.62 -12.29 -2.75
C VAL A 82 -5.94 -13.70 -3.26
N SER A 83 -6.02 -13.89 -4.57
CA SER A 83 -6.20 -15.21 -5.19
C SER A 83 -4.99 -16.12 -4.95
N LEU A 84 -3.77 -15.60 -5.10
CA LEU A 84 -2.55 -16.34 -4.81
C LEU A 84 -2.44 -16.72 -3.32
N LEU A 85 -2.77 -15.78 -2.42
CA LEU A 85 -2.83 -16.04 -0.98
C LEU A 85 -3.87 -17.11 -0.64
N THR A 86 -5.04 -17.04 -1.28
CA THR A 86 -6.10 -18.04 -1.13
C THR A 86 -5.61 -19.41 -1.61
N ALA A 87 -4.91 -19.48 -2.73
CA ALA A 87 -4.36 -20.73 -3.25
C ALA A 87 -3.37 -21.35 -2.27
N ALA A 88 -2.40 -20.56 -1.79
CA ALA A 88 -1.38 -21.02 -0.86
C ALA A 88 -1.99 -21.53 0.47
N ALA A 89 -2.98 -20.81 0.99
CA ALA A 89 -3.65 -21.17 2.23
C ALA A 89 -4.60 -22.36 2.09
N ALA A 90 -5.32 -22.49 0.97
CA ALA A 90 -6.17 -23.66 0.72
C ALA A 90 -5.33 -24.92 0.45
N SER A 91 -4.18 -24.77 -0.21
CA SER A 91 -3.25 -25.88 -0.50
C SER A 91 -2.57 -26.47 0.72
N SER A 92 -2.51 -25.75 1.85
CA SER A 92 -2.00 -26.31 3.11
C SER A 92 -2.99 -27.25 3.81
N VAL A 93 -4.26 -27.23 3.39
CA VAL A 93 -5.34 -28.03 4.00
C VAL A 93 -5.83 -29.14 3.07
N ALA A 94 -5.93 -28.87 1.77
CA ALA A 94 -6.49 -29.80 0.80
C ALA A 94 -5.81 -29.69 -0.57
N SER A 95 -5.94 -30.72 -1.40
CA SER A 95 -5.43 -30.71 -2.77
C SER A 95 -6.32 -29.85 -3.69
N PRO A 96 -5.74 -29.04 -4.60
CA PRO A 96 -6.51 -28.24 -5.54
C PRO A 96 -7.55 -29.06 -6.32
N GLY A 97 -8.76 -28.52 -6.45
CA GLY A 97 -9.88 -29.18 -7.13
C GLY A 97 -10.73 -30.09 -6.26
N SER A 98 -10.33 -30.41 -5.02
CA SER A 98 -11.18 -31.18 -4.10
C SER A 98 -12.33 -30.32 -3.51
N PRO A 99 -13.46 -30.93 -3.09
CA PRO A 99 -14.52 -30.21 -2.39
C PRO A 99 -14.02 -29.50 -1.12
N GLU A 100 -13.09 -30.11 -0.39
CA GLU A 100 -12.46 -29.55 0.81
C GLU A 100 -11.63 -28.31 0.50
N TYR A 101 -10.96 -28.28 -0.66
CA TYR A 101 -10.23 -27.11 -1.14
C TYR A 101 -11.15 -25.92 -1.40
N ILE A 102 -12.28 -26.18 -2.05
CA ILE A 102 -13.33 -25.17 -2.28
C ILE A 102 -13.87 -24.69 -0.93
N ALA A 103 -14.19 -25.61 0.00
CA ALA A 103 -14.65 -25.26 1.34
C ALA A 103 -13.64 -24.40 2.11
N ALA A 104 -12.34 -24.69 2.00
CA ALA A 104 -11.27 -23.88 2.60
C ALA A 104 -11.25 -22.45 2.02
N ALA A 105 -11.42 -22.28 0.70
CA ALA A 105 -11.48 -20.96 0.08
C ALA A 105 -12.71 -20.14 0.54
N LEU A 106 -13.88 -20.78 0.67
CA LEU A 106 -15.08 -20.14 1.23
C LEU A 106 -14.88 -19.77 2.71
N ALA A 107 -14.23 -20.66 3.49
CA ALA A 107 -13.91 -20.39 4.89
C ALA A 107 -12.93 -19.22 5.04
N LEU A 108 -11.93 -19.09 4.16
CA LEU A 108 -11.05 -17.93 4.10
C LEU A 108 -11.82 -16.64 3.81
N ALA A 109 -12.83 -16.67 2.93
CA ALA A 109 -13.69 -15.51 2.66
C ALA A 109 -14.48 -15.09 3.92
N LEU A 110 -15.02 -16.09 4.64
CA LEU A 110 -15.74 -15.86 5.88
C LEU A 110 -14.81 -15.27 6.96
N LEU A 111 -13.67 -15.92 7.23
CA LEU A 111 -12.73 -15.50 8.27
C LEU A 111 -12.14 -14.13 7.98
N SER A 112 -11.68 -13.89 6.75
CA SER A 112 -11.15 -12.57 6.36
C SER A 112 -12.24 -11.49 6.46
N GLY A 113 -13.48 -11.79 6.06
CA GLY A 113 -14.62 -10.90 6.22
C GLY A 113 -14.93 -10.56 7.68
N LEU A 114 -14.91 -11.55 8.58
CA LEU A 114 -15.10 -11.37 10.02
C LEU A 114 -13.97 -10.53 10.64
N ILE A 115 -12.71 -10.79 10.25
CA ILE A 115 -11.54 -10.04 10.73
C ILE A 115 -11.65 -8.56 10.30
N LEU A 116 -11.93 -8.30 9.03
CA LEU A 116 -12.13 -6.94 8.51
C LEU A 116 -13.28 -6.22 9.22
N LEU A 117 -14.41 -6.91 9.41
CA LEU A 117 -15.55 -6.34 10.12
C LEU A 117 -15.20 -6.02 11.58
N ALA A 118 -14.53 -6.93 12.28
CA ALA A 118 -14.06 -6.70 13.65
C ALA A 118 -13.10 -5.50 13.71
N MET A 119 -12.11 -5.44 12.82
CA MET A 119 -11.20 -4.30 12.70
C MET A 119 -11.95 -2.98 12.48
N GLY A 120 -12.97 -2.97 11.61
CA GLY A 120 -13.79 -1.79 11.35
C GLY A 120 -14.62 -1.35 12.56
N ILE A 121 -15.19 -2.31 13.30
CA ILE A 121 -15.94 -2.06 14.54
C ILE A 121 -15.03 -1.46 15.62
N PHE A 122 -13.83 -2.02 15.79
CA PHE A 122 -12.82 -1.54 16.75
C PHE A 122 -12.04 -0.31 16.27
N ARG A 123 -12.36 0.24 15.09
CA ARG A 123 -11.71 1.42 14.47
C ARG A 123 -10.20 1.26 14.32
N LEU A 124 -9.79 0.08 13.85
CA LEU A 124 -8.40 -0.24 13.56
C LEU A 124 -7.98 0.23 12.16
N GLY A 125 -8.64 1.25 11.58
CA GLY A 125 -8.29 1.82 10.28
C GLY A 125 -6.88 2.40 10.20
N PHE A 126 -6.26 2.71 11.35
CA PHE A 126 -4.86 3.14 11.42
C PHE A 126 -3.88 2.06 10.93
N VAL A 127 -4.29 0.78 10.92
CA VAL A 127 -3.49 -0.34 10.43
C VAL A 127 -3.07 -0.16 8.96
N ALA A 128 -3.83 0.62 8.18
CA ALA A 128 -3.45 1.02 6.82
C ALA A 128 -2.09 1.74 6.77
N ASN A 129 -1.71 2.43 7.85
CA ASN A 129 -0.46 3.18 7.96
C ASN A 129 0.73 2.32 8.44
N LEU A 130 0.51 1.07 8.84
CA LEU A 130 1.57 0.18 9.33
C LEU A 130 2.38 -0.45 8.20
N LEU A 131 1.81 -0.55 7.00
CA LEU A 131 2.48 -1.08 5.82
C LEU A 131 3.11 0.08 5.04
N SER A 132 4.43 0.15 5.05
CA SER A 132 5.16 1.18 4.33
C SER A 132 5.03 0.98 2.82
N HIS A 133 4.99 2.08 2.08
CA HIS A 133 4.90 2.04 0.61
C HIS A 133 6.02 1.21 -0.07
N PRO A 134 7.29 1.25 0.40
CA PRO A 134 8.35 0.37 -0.13
C PRO A 134 8.05 -1.12 0.03
N VAL A 135 7.51 -1.55 1.18
CA VAL A 135 7.14 -2.95 1.42
C VAL A 135 6.00 -3.37 0.48
N ILE A 136 4.96 -2.54 0.36
CA ILE A 136 3.84 -2.81 -0.57
C ILE A 136 4.34 -2.92 -2.01
N SER A 137 5.21 -2.00 -2.44
CA SER A 137 5.77 -2.00 -3.81
C SER A 137 6.64 -3.23 -4.08
N GLY A 138 7.51 -3.61 -3.14
CA GLY A 138 8.33 -4.82 -3.22
C GLY A 138 7.47 -6.08 -3.30
N PHE A 139 6.43 -6.14 -2.47
CA PHE A 139 5.47 -7.24 -2.44
C PHE A 139 4.65 -7.37 -3.74
N ILE A 140 4.07 -6.27 -4.25
CA ILE A 140 3.30 -6.28 -5.51
C ILE A 140 4.20 -6.68 -6.67
N THR A 141 5.42 -6.16 -6.73
CA THR A 141 6.38 -6.49 -7.79
C THR A 141 6.76 -7.97 -7.76
N ALA A 142 7.07 -8.51 -6.58
CA ALA A 142 7.39 -9.92 -6.42
C ALA A 142 6.20 -10.84 -6.72
N SER A 143 5.02 -10.53 -6.20
CA SER A 143 3.79 -11.29 -6.48
C SER A 143 3.45 -11.27 -7.97
N SER A 144 3.62 -10.13 -8.63
CA SER A 144 3.38 -10.00 -10.07
C SER A 144 4.32 -10.89 -10.88
N LEU A 145 5.60 -10.93 -10.50
CA LEU A 145 6.58 -11.80 -11.13
C LEU A 145 6.25 -13.28 -10.85
N LEU A 146 6.00 -13.64 -9.60
CA LEU A 146 5.63 -15.00 -9.17
C LEU A 146 4.40 -15.53 -9.90
N ILE A 147 3.33 -14.73 -9.98
CA ILE A 147 2.13 -15.08 -10.72
C ILE A 147 2.45 -15.23 -12.20
N ALA A 148 3.15 -14.26 -12.82
CA ALA A 148 3.48 -14.32 -14.24
C ALA A 148 4.26 -15.59 -14.60
N THR A 149 5.27 -15.95 -13.80
CA THR A 149 6.04 -17.19 -13.98
C THR A 149 5.17 -18.43 -13.80
N GLY A 150 4.29 -18.45 -12.79
CA GLY A 150 3.35 -19.56 -12.59
C GLY A 150 2.34 -19.73 -13.73
N GLN A 151 2.05 -18.67 -14.49
CA GLN A 151 1.17 -18.73 -15.66
C GLN A 151 1.88 -19.20 -16.93
N LEU A 152 3.22 -19.19 -17.00
CA LEU A 152 3.95 -19.60 -18.19
C LEU A 152 3.64 -21.04 -18.60
N LYS A 153 3.44 -21.96 -17.64
CA LYS A 153 3.06 -23.36 -17.94
C LYS A 153 1.81 -23.47 -18.81
N HIS A 154 0.83 -22.59 -18.61
CA HIS A 154 -0.41 -22.56 -19.40
C HIS A 154 -0.22 -21.95 -20.79
N ILE A 155 0.78 -21.07 -20.97
CA ILE A 155 1.16 -20.55 -22.29
C ILE A 155 1.94 -21.60 -23.07
N LEU A 156 2.89 -22.28 -22.42
CA LEU A 156 3.71 -23.32 -23.05
C LEU A 156 2.91 -24.61 -23.32
N GLY A 157 1.81 -24.82 -22.57
CA GLY A 157 1.00 -26.03 -22.64
C GLY A 157 1.69 -27.23 -21.97
N THR A 158 2.52 -26.98 -20.96
CA THR A 158 3.30 -28.00 -20.23
C THR A 158 2.83 -28.13 -18.79
N GLN A 159 3.22 -29.23 -18.12
CA GLN A 159 3.04 -29.36 -16.68
C GLN A 159 4.30 -28.85 -15.97
N ALA A 160 4.13 -27.95 -15.01
CA ALA A 160 5.21 -27.45 -14.18
C ALA A 160 4.77 -27.42 -12.71
N HIS A 161 5.70 -27.75 -11.83
CA HIS A 161 5.48 -27.90 -10.40
C HIS A 161 6.26 -26.84 -9.63
N GLY A 162 5.87 -26.63 -8.37
CA GLY A 162 6.51 -25.68 -7.47
C GLY A 162 5.57 -24.54 -7.06
N HIS A 163 5.88 -23.94 -5.92
CA HIS A 163 5.12 -22.80 -5.36
C HIS A 163 5.94 -21.51 -5.37
N THR A 164 7.25 -21.60 -5.55
CA THR A 164 8.19 -20.48 -5.57
C THR A 164 8.79 -20.29 -6.94
N MET A 165 9.38 -19.11 -7.20
CA MET A 165 10.00 -18.84 -8.49
C MET A 165 11.22 -19.73 -8.76
N PHE A 166 11.98 -20.02 -7.70
CA PHE A 166 13.19 -20.85 -7.80
C PHE A 166 12.88 -22.34 -8.05
N GLU A 167 11.67 -22.80 -7.73
CA GLU A 167 11.20 -24.14 -8.11
C GLU A 167 10.59 -24.15 -9.52
N MET A 168 9.78 -23.12 -9.82
CA MET A 168 9.00 -23.08 -11.06
C MET A 168 9.87 -22.89 -12.29
N ILE A 169 10.91 -22.04 -12.24
CA ILE A 169 11.76 -21.78 -13.41
C ILE A 169 12.52 -23.04 -13.86
N PRO A 170 13.24 -23.77 -12.98
CA PRO A 170 13.86 -25.03 -13.36
C PRO A 170 12.86 -26.05 -13.89
N SER A 171 11.70 -26.21 -13.23
CA SER A 171 10.65 -27.14 -13.69
C SER A 171 10.14 -26.79 -15.09
N LEU A 172 9.98 -25.51 -15.41
CA LEU A 172 9.61 -25.06 -16.76
C LEU A 172 10.68 -25.36 -17.81
N ILE A 173 11.96 -25.21 -17.45
CA ILE A 173 13.09 -25.50 -18.35
C ILE A 173 13.18 -27.00 -18.63
N GLU A 174 12.99 -27.85 -17.61
CA GLU A 174 13.00 -29.30 -17.76
C GLU A 174 11.88 -29.81 -18.68
N ASN A 175 10.69 -29.22 -18.58
CA ASN A 175 9.51 -29.61 -19.36
C ASN A 175 9.38 -28.85 -20.70
N LEU A 176 10.40 -28.10 -21.13
CA LEU A 176 10.37 -27.29 -22.34
C LEU A 176 10.31 -28.13 -23.63
N ALA A 177 10.75 -29.38 -23.58
CA ALA A 177 10.65 -30.30 -24.71
C ALA A 177 9.21 -30.76 -24.99
N ASP A 178 8.36 -30.80 -23.96
CA ASP A 178 6.98 -31.33 -24.02
C ASP A 178 5.93 -30.25 -24.33
N MET A 179 6.34 -29.15 -24.96
CA MET A 179 5.48 -28.01 -25.24
C MET A 179 4.41 -28.30 -26.30
N HIS A 180 3.18 -27.88 -26.03
CA HIS A 180 2.07 -28.02 -26.97
C HIS A 180 2.01 -26.83 -27.94
N LEU A 181 2.51 -27.01 -29.16
CA LEU A 181 2.70 -25.93 -30.14
C LEU A 181 1.43 -25.12 -30.47
N PRO A 182 0.23 -25.73 -30.64
CA PRO A 182 -1.00 -24.96 -30.82
C PRO A 182 -1.35 -24.06 -29.62
N THR A 183 -1.12 -24.56 -28.40
CA THR A 183 -1.35 -23.79 -27.16
C THR A 183 -0.36 -22.62 -27.08
N LEU A 184 0.91 -22.86 -27.41
CA LEU A 184 1.94 -21.83 -27.47
C LEU A 184 1.58 -20.73 -28.46
N ALA A 185 1.17 -21.08 -29.68
CA ALA A 185 0.80 -20.11 -30.71
C ALA A 185 -0.37 -19.22 -30.25
N ILE A 186 -1.41 -19.81 -29.66
CA ILE A 186 -2.55 -19.06 -29.10
C ILE A 186 -2.09 -18.14 -27.96
N GLY A 187 -1.37 -18.70 -26.97
CA GLY A 187 -0.97 -17.98 -25.77
C GLY A 187 -0.01 -16.82 -26.06
N THR A 188 1.00 -17.05 -26.90
CA THR A 188 1.97 -16.01 -27.32
C THR A 188 1.31 -14.91 -28.15
N THR A 189 0.46 -15.27 -29.12
CA THR A 189 -0.29 -14.30 -29.94
C THR A 189 -1.24 -13.47 -29.08
N ALA A 190 -1.98 -14.11 -28.16
CA ALA A 190 -2.84 -13.43 -27.21
C ALA A 190 -2.04 -12.46 -26.33
N THR A 191 -0.91 -12.90 -25.78
CA THR A 191 -0.03 -12.08 -24.93
C THR A 191 0.50 -10.87 -25.69
N ALA A 192 1.02 -11.08 -26.92
CA ALA A 192 1.53 -10.02 -27.78
C ALA A 192 0.43 -8.99 -28.12
N PHE A 193 -0.75 -9.47 -28.51
CA PHE A 193 -1.90 -8.60 -28.78
C PHE A 193 -2.31 -7.81 -27.54
N LEU A 194 -2.38 -8.42 -26.35
CA LEU A 194 -2.78 -7.72 -25.13
C LEU A 194 -1.79 -6.64 -24.70
N PHE A 195 -0.48 -6.89 -24.81
CA PHE A 195 0.54 -5.87 -24.58
C PHE A 195 0.45 -4.73 -25.59
N TRP A 196 0.28 -5.05 -26.87
CA TRP A 196 0.09 -4.07 -27.94
C TRP A 196 -1.19 -3.27 -27.72
N SER A 197 -2.30 -3.94 -27.40
CA SER A 197 -3.62 -3.36 -27.14
C SER A 197 -3.54 -2.33 -26.02
N ARG A 198 -2.73 -2.60 -25.00
CA ARG A 198 -2.59 -1.71 -23.85
C ARG A 198 -1.73 -0.48 -24.13
N LYS A 199 -0.63 -0.64 -24.88
CA LYS A 199 0.34 0.44 -25.12
C LYS A 199 -0.02 1.29 -26.32
N SER A 200 -0.50 0.66 -27.39
CA SER A 200 -0.54 1.27 -28.72
C SER A 200 -1.94 1.42 -29.31
N LEU A 201 -2.97 0.74 -28.78
CA LEU A 201 -4.32 0.78 -29.39
C LEU A 201 -4.99 2.15 -29.30
N LYS A 202 -4.88 2.85 -28.16
CA LYS A 202 -5.40 4.22 -28.05
C LYS A 202 -4.73 5.18 -29.05
N PRO A 203 -3.39 5.30 -29.09
CA PRO A 203 -2.74 6.20 -30.04
C PRO A 203 -2.95 5.82 -31.50
N THR A 204 -3.06 4.52 -31.85
CA THR A 204 -3.38 4.11 -33.22
C THR A 204 -4.82 4.47 -33.62
N LEU A 205 -5.80 4.29 -32.74
CA LEU A 205 -7.19 4.70 -33.00
C LEU A 205 -7.33 6.22 -33.15
N LEU A 206 -6.60 6.99 -32.34
CA LEU A 206 -6.55 8.44 -32.47
C LEU A 206 -5.89 8.87 -33.79
N ALA A 207 -4.84 8.17 -34.23
CA ALA A 207 -4.22 8.39 -35.54
C ALA A 207 -5.15 8.03 -36.72
N LEU A 208 -6.15 7.17 -36.49
CA LEU A 208 -7.20 6.81 -37.44
C LEU A 208 -8.45 7.72 -37.33
N ASN A 209 -8.33 8.88 -36.68
CA ASN A 209 -9.40 9.87 -36.50
C ASN A 209 -10.63 9.34 -35.72
N VAL A 210 -10.47 8.30 -34.89
CA VAL A 210 -11.53 7.83 -34.00
C VAL A 210 -11.70 8.82 -32.83
N PRO A 211 -12.94 9.22 -32.46
CA PRO A 211 -13.18 10.09 -31.32
C PRO A 211 -12.59 9.54 -30.02
N ASP A 212 -12.01 10.40 -29.16
CA ASP A 212 -11.29 9.96 -27.95
C ASP A 212 -12.13 9.06 -27.02
N GLY A 213 -13.42 9.37 -26.84
CA GLY A 213 -14.31 8.53 -26.03
C GLY A 213 -14.48 7.10 -26.58
N ILE A 214 -14.60 6.96 -27.90
CA ILE A 214 -14.72 5.66 -28.58
C ILE A 214 -13.37 4.94 -28.56
N ALA A 215 -12.26 5.66 -28.76
CA ALA A 215 -10.90 5.11 -28.69
C ALA A 215 -10.57 4.58 -27.28
N VAL A 216 -10.99 5.29 -26.23
CA VAL A 216 -10.88 4.82 -24.85
C VAL A 216 -11.69 3.55 -24.67
N LEU A 217 -12.95 3.51 -25.10
CA LEU A 217 -13.79 2.32 -24.96
C LEU A 217 -13.17 1.09 -25.66
N LEU A 218 -12.82 1.22 -26.93
CA LEU A 218 -12.18 0.16 -27.73
C LEU A 218 -10.84 -0.30 -27.15
N SER A 219 -10.03 0.62 -26.63
CA SER A 219 -8.75 0.25 -26.02
C SER A 219 -8.93 -0.59 -24.76
N ARG A 220 -10.05 -0.42 -24.04
CA ARG A 220 -10.38 -1.17 -22.82
C ARG A 220 -11.07 -2.52 -23.10
N THR A 221 -11.64 -2.72 -24.30
CA THR A 221 -12.24 -4.02 -24.69
C THR A 221 -11.22 -5.05 -25.21
N GLY A 222 -9.93 -4.71 -25.26
CA GLY A 222 -8.85 -5.60 -25.72
C GLY A 222 -8.92 -7.03 -25.17
N PRO A 223 -9.02 -7.26 -23.84
CA PRO A 223 -9.18 -8.60 -23.27
C PRO A 223 -10.38 -9.38 -23.81
N VAL A 224 -11.52 -8.72 -23.99
CA VAL A 224 -12.74 -9.37 -24.51
C VAL A 224 -12.61 -9.70 -25.99
N MET A 225 -11.95 -8.83 -26.77
CA MET A 225 -11.66 -9.10 -28.18
C MET A 225 -10.80 -10.37 -28.34
N VAL A 226 -9.77 -10.53 -27.50
CA VAL A 226 -8.93 -11.73 -27.52
C VAL A 226 -9.72 -12.97 -27.11
N VAL A 227 -10.55 -12.87 -26.05
CA VAL A 227 -11.43 -13.96 -25.62
C VAL A 227 -12.34 -14.42 -26.76
N ILE A 228 -13.08 -13.50 -27.38
CA ILE A 228 -14.00 -13.81 -28.49
C ILE A 228 -13.23 -14.40 -29.68
N ALA A 229 -12.15 -13.75 -30.11
CA ALA A 229 -11.36 -14.21 -31.25
C ALA A 229 -10.77 -15.61 -31.00
N SER A 230 -10.28 -15.88 -29.80
CA SER A 230 -9.72 -17.18 -29.45
C SER A 230 -10.77 -18.30 -29.43
N ILE A 231 -11.97 -18.02 -28.92
CA ILE A 231 -13.09 -18.98 -28.96
C ILE A 231 -13.43 -19.33 -30.41
N LEU A 232 -13.55 -18.32 -31.29
CA LEU A 232 -13.83 -18.53 -32.71
C LEU A 232 -12.75 -19.38 -33.39
N VAL A 233 -11.47 -19.12 -33.08
CA VAL A 233 -10.34 -19.90 -33.62
C VAL A 233 -10.37 -21.35 -33.12
N VAL A 234 -10.63 -21.58 -31.84
CA VAL A 234 -10.69 -22.94 -31.27
C VAL A 234 -11.85 -23.73 -31.85
N VAL A 235 -13.03 -23.14 -31.94
CA VAL A 235 -14.22 -23.78 -32.52
C VAL A 235 -14.01 -24.03 -34.02
N GLY A 236 -13.54 -23.01 -34.76
CA GLY A 236 -13.38 -23.10 -36.22
C GLY A 236 -12.33 -24.10 -36.67
N LEU A 237 -11.28 -24.32 -35.88
CA LEU A 237 -10.19 -25.25 -36.19
C LEU A 237 -10.25 -26.57 -35.41
N GLY A 238 -11.26 -26.75 -34.54
CA GLY A 238 -11.42 -27.90 -33.65
C GLY A 238 -10.19 -28.15 -32.76
N LEU A 239 -9.63 -27.08 -32.17
CA LEU A 239 -8.37 -27.17 -31.44
C LEU A 239 -8.52 -27.81 -30.06
N ASP A 240 -9.72 -27.78 -29.49
CA ASP A 240 -10.09 -28.50 -28.27
C ASP A 240 -9.92 -30.02 -28.46
N ALA A 241 -10.40 -30.56 -29.58
CA ALA A 241 -10.20 -31.97 -29.94
C ALA A 241 -8.73 -32.31 -30.24
N LYS A 242 -7.89 -31.30 -30.51
CA LYS A 242 -6.44 -31.43 -30.75
C LYS A 242 -5.59 -31.22 -29.50
N GLY A 243 -6.19 -31.22 -28.30
CA GLY A 243 -5.46 -31.15 -27.03
C GLY A 243 -5.19 -29.74 -26.50
N VAL A 244 -5.75 -28.68 -27.11
CA VAL A 244 -5.72 -27.35 -26.48
C VAL A 244 -6.63 -27.36 -25.25
N ALA A 245 -6.05 -27.08 -24.09
CA ALA A 245 -6.79 -27.01 -22.85
C ALA A 245 -7.75 -25.81 -22.85
N VAL A 246 -9.04 -26.09 -22.67
CA VAL A 246 -10.12 -25.11 -22.60
C VAL A 246 -10.73 -25.08 -21.20
N VAL A 247 -11.47 -24.01 -20.89
CA VAL A 247 -12.15 -23.82 -19.60
C VAL A 247 -13.14 -24.96 -19.29
N GLY A 248 -13.82 -25.48 -20.31
CA GLY A 248 -14.79 -26.56 -20.14
C GLY A 248 -16.13 -26.08 -19.54
N ASP A 249 -16.87 -27.00 -18.93
CA ASP A 249 -18.22 -26.71 -18.42
C ASP A 249 -18.22 -25.64 -17.33
N VAL A 250 -18.88 -24.51 -17.64
CA VAL A 250 -19.16 -23.44 -16.69
C VAL A 250 -20.66 -23.49 -16.38
N PRO A 251 -21.06 -23.88 -15.15
CA PRO A 251 -22.46 -23.98 -14.78
C PRO A 251 -23.23 -22.69 -15.09
N ARG A 252 -24.38 -22.82 -15.75
CA ARG A 252 -25.32 -21.70 -15.91
C ARG A 252 -26.04 -21.48 -14.59
N GLY A 253 -26.16 -20.23 -14.18
CA GLY A 253 -26.95 -19.89 -13.01
C GLY A 253 -26.44 -18.68 -12.26
N LEU A 254 -27.22 -18.29 -11.26
CA LEU A 254 -26.78 -17.40 -10.21
C LEU A 254 -26.00 -18.22 -9.15
N PRO A 255 -25.08 -17.58 -8.41
CA PRO A 255 -24.39 -18.24 -7.31
C PRO A 255 -25.40 -18.86 -6.34
N PRO A 256 -25.28 -20.16 -6.01
CA PRO A 256 -26.09 -20.73 -4.96
C PRO A 256 -25.74 -20.07 -3.63
N LEU A 257 -26.75 -19.91 -2.77
CA LEU A 257 -26.49 -19.51 -1.39
C LEU A 257 -25.92 -20.73 -0.65
N SER A 258 -24.66 -20.61 -0.22
CA SER A 258 -23.93 -21.66 0.48
C SER A 258 -23.64 -21.23 1.91
N LEU A 259 -23.73 -22.17 2.84
CA LEU A 259 -23.20 -21.98 4.18
C LEU A 259 -21.75 -22.47 4.21
N PRO A 260 -20.75 -21.61 4.48
CA PRO A 260 -19.37 -22.05 4.65
C PRO A 260 -19.26 -23.06 5.80
N ALA A 261 -18.33 -24.01 5.69
CA ALA A 261 -18.11 -25.00 6.72
C ALA A 261 -17.74 -24.33 8.07
N LEU A 262 -18.54 -24.59 9.10
CA LEU A 262 -18.31 -24.14 10.47
C LEU A 262 -17.50 -25.18 11.23
N ASP A 263 -16.29 -25.45 10.75
CA ASP A 263 -15.36 -26.38 11.39
C ASP A 263 -14.26 -25.59 12.13
N LEU A 264 -14.25 -25.71 13.45
CA LEU A 264 -13.31 -25.00 14.30
C LEU A 264 -11.86 -25.40 14.00
N SER A 265 -11.60 -26.67 13.65
CA SER A 265 -10.25 -27.15 13.33
C SER A 265 -9.72 -26.48 12.05
N LEU A 266 -10.53 -26.49 11.00
CA LEU A 266 -10.27 -25.79 9.74
C LEU A 266 -10.02 -24.29 9.99
N TRP A 267 -10.84 -23.66 10.83
CA TRP A 267 -10.72 -22.25 11.12
C TRP A 267 -9.41 -21.90 11.83
N THR A 268 -9.00 -22.70 12.82
CA THR A 268 -7.73 -22.47 13.53
C THR A 268 -6.52 -22.56 12.61
N THR A 269 -6.53 -23.49 11.65
CA THR A 269 -5.47 -23.65 10.66
C THR A 269 -5.43 -22.49 9.68
N LEU A 270 -6.59 -22.01 9.23
CA LEU A 270 -6.68 -20.95 8.22
C LEU A 270 -6.60 -19.52 8.81
N LEU A 271 -6.70 -19.37 10.14
CA LEU A 271 -6.75 -18.06 10.80
C LEU A 271 -5.54 -17.16 10.47
N PRO A 272 -4.27 -17.64 10.51
CA PRO A 272 -3.12 -16.80 10.17
C PRO A 272 -3.18 -16.27 8.73
N ALA A 273 -3.51 -17.14 7.78
CA ALA A 273 -3.64 -16.78 6.37
C ALA A 273 -4.82 -15.83 6.14
N ALA A 274 -5.97 -16.05 6.80
CA ALA A 274 -7.12 -15.16 6.73
C ALA A 274 -6.78 -13.75 7.25
N MET A 275 -5.96 -13.65 8.31
CA MET A 275 -5.48 -12.37 8.84
C MET A 275 -4.61 -11.64 7.82
N LEU A 276 -3.68 -12.34 7.16
CA LEU A 276 -2.85 -11.77 6.10
C LEU A 276 -3.68 -11.32 4.90
N ILE A 277 -4.63 -12.15 4.44
CA ILE A 277 -5.55 -11.81 3.36
C ILE A 277 -6.37 -10.56 3.70
N ALA A 278 -6.91 -10.49 4.93
CA ALA A 278 -7.65 -9.33 5.40
C ALA A 278 -6.77 -8.06 5.42
N LEU A 279 -5.58 -8.14 6.02
CA LEU A 279 -4.66 -7.01 6.14
C LEU A 279 -4.23 -6.49 4.77
N ILE A 280 -3.76 -7.39 3.89
CA ILE A 280 -3.29 -7.03 2.55
C ILE A 280 -4.44 -6.53 1.69
N GLY A 281 -5.59 -7.21 1.70
CA GLY A 281 -6.77 -6.77 0.98
C GLY A 281 -7.23 -5.38 1.40
N PHE A 282 -7.23 -5.10 2.71
CA PHE A 282 -7.56 -3.78 3.23
C PHE A 282 -6.55 -2.71 2.80
N VAL A 283 -5.25 -2.95 3.00
CA VAL A 283 -4.21 -1.97 2.66
C VAL A 283 -4.16 -1.67 1.17
N GLU A 284 -4.31 -2.69 0.32
CA GLU A 284 -4.41 -2.51 -1.14
C GLU A 284 -5.63 -1.64 -1.46
N SER A 285 -6.81 -2.04 -0.98
CA SER A 285 -8.08 -1.34 -1.25
C SER A 285 -8.05 0.12 -0.82
N VAL A 286 -7.66 0.39 0.43
CA VAL A 286 -7.69 1.73 1.01
C VAL A 286 -6.69 2.65 0.32
N SER A 287 -5.52 2.14 -0.07
CA SER A 287 -4.52 2.91 -0.82
C SER A 287 -5.05 3.37 -2.18
N VAL A 288 -5.71 2.46 -2.92
CA VAL A 288 -6.34 2.78 -4.20
C VAL A 288 -7.48 3.77 -4.00
N ALA A 289 -8.34 3.49 -3.01
CA ALA A 289 -9.50 4.31 -2.72
C ALA A 289 -9.08 5.74 -2.39
N GLN A 290 -8.12 5.92 -1.47
CA GLN A 290 -7.61 7.24 -1.06
C GLN A 290 -6.96 7.99 -2.23
N THR A 291 -6.19 7.29 -3.07
CA THR A 291 -5.56 7.89 -4.26
C THR A 291 -6.61 8.42 -5.24
N LEU A 292 -7.66 7.65 -5.51
CA LEU A 292 -8.74 8.05 -6.41
C LEU A 292 -9.63 9.15 -5.82
N ALA A 293 -9.93 9.08 -4.52
CA ALA A 293 -10.68 10.12 -3.83
C ALA A 293 -9.93 11.45 -3.80
N ALA A 294 -8.61 11.42 -3.55
CA ALA A 294 -7.77 12.62 -3.56
C ALA A 294 -7.82 13.34 -4.92
N LYS A 295 -7.84 12.60 -6.04
CA LYS A 295 -8.02 13.18 -7.40
C LYS A 295 -9.33 13.95 -7.56
N ARG A 296 -10.38 13.58 -6.81
CA ARG A 296 -11.68 14.27 -6.78
C ARG A 296 -11.86 15.20 -5.57
N ARG A 297 -10.81 15.46 -4.80
CA ARG A 297 -10.85 16.24 -3.54
C ARG A 297 -11.88 15.69 -2.54
N GLN A 298 -11.98 14.37 -2.49
CA GLN A 298 -12.85 13.63 -1.57
C GLN A 298 -11.98 12.97 -0.49
N SER A 299 -12.58 12.68 0.66
CA SER A 299 -11.96 11.89 1.73
C SER A 299 -12.62 10.52 1.82
N ILE A 300 -11.86 9.56 2.34
CA ILE A 300 -12.32 8.20 2.61
C ILE A 300 -12.07 7.90 4.07
N SER A 301 -12.99 7.19 4.70
CA SER A 301 -12.83 6.70 6.07
C SER A 301 -12.27 5.28 6.04
N PRO A 302 -11.02 5.05 6.49
CA PRO A 302 -10.43 3.71 6.53
C PRO A 302 -11.26 2.73 7.38
N ASP A 303 -11.83 3.19 8.50
CA ASP A 303 -12.70 2.37 9.35
C ASP A 303 -13.96 1.90 8.62
N GLN A 304 -14.55 2.76 7.78
CA GLN A 304 -15.74 2.39 7.01
C GLN A 304 -15.38 1.47 5.84
N GLU A 305 -14.19 1.60 5.25
CA GLU A 305 -13.70 0.65 4.25
C GLU A 305 -13.48 -0.74 4.84
N LEU A 306 -12.99 -0.86 6.08
CA LEU A 306 -12.91 -2.14 6.78
C LEU A 306 -14.27 -2.83 6.88
N ILE A 307 -15.31 -2.07 7.24
CA ILE A 307 -16.69 -2.60 7.30
C ILE A 307 -17.20 -2.96 5.91
N GLY A 308 -17.01 -2.09 4.91
CA GLY A 308 -17.45 -2.32 3.54
C GLY A 308 -16.82 -3.56 2.91
N LEU A 309 -15.51 -3.72 3.03
CA LEU A 309 -14.78 -4.88 2.54
C LEU A 309 -15.08 -6.14 3.35
N GLY A 310 -15.21 -6.02 4.67
CA GLY A 310 -15.58 -7.14 5.54
C GLY A 310 -16.94 -7.71 5.16
N MET A 311 -17.94 -6.83 5.02
CA MET A 311 -19.28 -7.23 4.57
C MET A 311 -19.27 -7.81 3.16
N ALA A 312 -18.46 -7.27 2.24
CA ALA A 312 -18.33 -7.82 0.88
C ALA A 312 -17.70 -9.23 0.88
N SER A 313 -16.67 -9.48 1.69
CA SER A 313 -16.05 -10.81 1.83
C SER A 313 -16.95 -11.82 2.54
N LEU A 314 -17.72 -11.39 3.55
CA LEU A 314 -18.78 -12.22 4.12
C LEU A 314 -19.80 -12.62 3.05
N ALA A 315 -20.26 -11.65 2.26
CA ALA A 315 -21.19 -11.89 1.17
C ALA A 315 -20.62 -12.89 0.15
N ALA A 316 -19.33 -12.82 -0.16
CA ALA A 316 -18.65 -13.78 -1.03
C ALA A 316 -18.72 -15.20 -0.44
N ALA A 317 -18.46 -15.36 0.85
CA ALA A 317 -18.53 -16.66 1.52
C ALA A 317 -19.94 -17.29 1.42
N PHE A 318 -20.99 -16.48 1.57
CA PHE A 318 -22.38 -16.95 1.46
C PHE A 318 -22.88 -17.14 0.03
N SER A 319 -22.18 -16.60 -0.98
CA SER A 319 -22.51 -16.76 -2.39
C SER A 319 -21.54 -17.68 -3.14
N SER A 320 -20.95 -18.67 -2.46
CA SER A 320 -19.99 -19.62 -3.04
C SER A 320 -18.77 -18.96 -3.73
N GLY A 321 -18.31 -17.85 -3.17
CA GLY A 321 -17.11 -17.12 -3.59
C GLY A 321 -15.93 -17.33 -2.65
N TYR A 322 -14.84 -16.63 -2.93
CA TYR A 322 -13.61 -16.60 -2.12
C TYR A 322 -13.28 -15.14 -1.74
N PRO A 323 -12.26 -14.86 -0.90
CA PRO A 323 -11.99 -13.50 -0.43
C PRO A 323 -11.90 -12.46 -1.56
N VAL A 324 -12.53 -11.29 -1.34
CA VAL A 324 -12.58 -10.20 -2.32
C VAL A 324 -11.95 -8.92 -1.78
N THR A 325 -11.50 -8.07 -2.70
CA THR A 325 -10.90 -6.78 -2.36
C THR A 325 -11.08 -5.75 -3.48
N GLY A 326 -10.79 -4.49 -3.22
CA GLY A 326 -10.76 -3.42 -4.21
C GLY A 326 -9.56 -3.55 -5.14
N GLY A 327 -9.81 -3.82 -6.43
CA GLY A 327 -8.73 -4.01 -7.40
C GLY A 327 -8.21 -2.68 -7.98
N PHE A 328 -6.89 -2.47 -7.99
CA PHE A 328 -6.26 -1.24 -8.52
C PHE A 328 -6.67 -0.93 -9.96
N ALA A 329 -6.37 -1.83 -10.90
CA ALA A 329 -6.65 -1.61 -12.31
C ALA A 329 -8.14 -1.41 -12.61
N ARG A 330 -9.02 -2.16 -11.92
CA ARG A 330 -10.48 -2.05 -12.06
C ARG A 330 -11.01 -0.72 -11.55
N SER A 331 -10.57 -0.29 -10.37
CA SER A 331 -11.04 0.94 -9.75
C SER A 331 -10.58 2.17 -10.54
N VAL A 332 -9.39 2.13 -11.13
CA VAL A 332 -8.93 3.19 -12.06
C VAL A 332 -9.81 3.23 -13.31
N VAL A 333 -10.14 2.08 -13.91
CA VAL A 333 -11.03 2.05 -15.08
C VAL A 333 -12.44 2.53 -14.73
N ASN A 334 -12.98 2.12 -13.57
CA ASN A 334 -14.28 2.58 -13.07
C ASN A 334 -14.29 4.11 -12.86
N PHE A 335 -13.21 4.64 -12.27
CA PHE A 335 -13.01 6.07 -12.06
C PHE A 335 -12.91 6.85 -13.38
N ASP A 336 -12.09 6.37 -14.32
CA ASP A 336 -11.85 6.98 -15.64
C ASP A 336 -13.11 6.93 -16.52
N ALA A 337 -13.91 5.86 -16.38
CA ALA A 337 -15.20 5.72 -17.06
C ALA A 337 -16.28 6.66 -16.51
N GLY A 338 -15.97 7.42 -15.45
CA GLY A 338 -16.85 8.44 -14.90
C GLY A 338 -17.75 7.96 -13.77
N ALA A 339 -17.50 6.79 -13.14
CA ALA A 339 -18.30 6.37 -11.98
C ALA A 339 -18.38 7.49 -10.93
N GLN A 340 -19.59 7.81 -10.50
CA GLN A 340 -19.91 8.87 -9.55
C GLN A 340 -20.30 8.31 -8.19
N THR A 341 -20.81 7.10 -8.11
CA THR A 341 -21.24 6.48 -6.84
C THR A 341 -20.93 4.97 -6.79
N PRO A 342 -21.01 4.36 -5.61
CA PRO A 342 -20.90 2.90 -5.48
C PRO A 342 -21.97 2.12 -6.29
N ALA A 343 -23.04 2.78 -6.77
CA ALA A 343 -24.04 2.15 -7.64
C ALA A 343 -23.44 1.60 -8.94
N ALA A 344 -22.35 2.17 -9.45
CA ALA A 344 -21.61 1.61 -10.59
C ALA A 344 -21.20 0.16 -10.34
N GLY A 345 -20.78 -0.17 -9.11
CA GLY A 345 -20.48 -1.54 -8.70
C GLY A 345 -21.72 -2.43 -8.68
N ALA A 346 -22.83 -1.95 -8.15
CA ALA A 346 -24.10 -2.69 -8.13
C ALA A 346 -24.62 -2.98 -9.56
N PHE A 347 -24.54 -2.01 -10.48
CA PHE A 347 -24.88 -2.24 -11.89
C PHE A 347 -23.92 -3.21 -12.58
N THR A 348 -22.63 -3.19 -12.20
CA THR A 348 -21.67 -4.19 -12.68
C THR A 348 -22.07 -5.59 -12.22
N ALA A 349 -22.52 -5.75 -10.98
CA ALA A 349 -23.03 -7.03 -10.47
C ALA A 349 -24.21 -7.56 -11.30
N ILE A 350 -25.12 -6.69 -11.73
CA ILE A 350 -26.22 -7.06 -12.64
C ILE A 350 -25.66 -7.54 -13.99
N GLY A 351 -24.70 -6.81 -14.57
CA GLY A 351 -24.05 -7.21 -15.81
C GLY A 351 -23.37 -8.59 -15.73
N ILE A 352 -22.68 -8.87 -14.64
CA ILE A 352 -22.04 -10.18 -14.39
C ILE A 352 -23.09 -11.27 -14.17
N ALA A 353 -24.17 -10.98 -13.43
CA ALA A 353 -25.26 -11.93 -13.23
C ALA A 353 -25.92 -12.30 -14.57
N LEU A 354 -26.16 -11.33 -15.46
CA LEU A 354 -26.65 -11.59 -16.81
C LEU A 354 -25.65 -12.41 -17.63
N ALA A 355 -24.36 -12.10 -17.55
CA ALA A 355 -23.32 -12.89 -18.22
C ALA A 355 -23.27 -14.33 -17.68
N SER A 356 -23.44 -14.53 -16.37
CA SER A 356 -23.49 -15.84 -15.72
C SER A 356 -24.67 -16.71 -16.19
N LEU A 357 -25.80 -16.06 -16.53
CA LEU A 357 -27.01 -16.73 -17.00
C LEU A 357 -26.99 -17.03 -18.50
N PHE A 358 -26.43 -16.12 -19.32
CA PHE A 358 -26.57 -16.19 -20.79
C PHE A 358 -25.26 -16.46 -21.52
N LEU A 359 -24.10 -16.05 -21.00
CA LEU A 359 -22.81 -16.07 -21.69
C LEU A 359 -21.88 -17.21 -21.26
N THR A 360 -22.12 -17.87 -20.12
CA THR A 360 -21.27 -19.00 -19.65
C THR A 360 -21.07 -20.15 -20.64
N PRO A 361 -22.05 -20.52 -21.50
CA PRO A 361 -21.85 -21.59 -22.48
C PRO A 361 -20.84 -21.21 -23.56
N LEU A 362 -20.76 -19.92 -23.90
CA LEU A 362 -19.81 -19.41 -24.88
C LEU A 362 -18.37 -19.49 -24.34
N LEU A 363 -18.20 -19.55 -23.02
CA LEU A 363 -16.91 -19.64 -22.36
C LEU A 363 -16.33 -21.06 -22.36
N PHE A 364 -17.10 -22.09 -22.76
CA PHE A 364 -16.64 -23.49 -22.74
C PHE A 364 -15.35 -23.68 -23.54
N HIS A 365 -15.31 -23.13 -24.77
CA HIS A 365 -14.18 -23.26 -25.70
C HIS A 365 -13.09 -22.20 -25.47
N LEU A 366 -13.15 -21.44 -24.38
CA LEU A 366 -12.14 -20.44 -24.08
C LEU A 366 -10.81 -21.13 -23.72
N PRO A 367 -9.70 -20.87 -24.43
CA PRO A 367 -8.42 -21.50 -24.10
C PRO A 367 -7.87 -21.00 -22.77
N ILE A 368 -7.37 -21.92 -21.94
CA ILE A 368 -6.70 -21.61 -20.68
C ILE A 368 -5.47 -20.72 -20.93
N ALA A 369 -4.77 -20.90 -22.06
CA ALA A 369 -3.65 -20.05 -22.47
C ALA A 369 -4.02 -18.56 -22.62
N VAL A 370 -5.25 -18.25 -23.03
CA VAL A 370 -5.72 -16.85 -23.17
C VAL A 370 -6.02 -16.24 -21.81
N LEU A 371 -6.55 -17.01 -20.87
CA LEU A 371 -6.72 -16.58 -19.49
C LEU A 371 -5.35 -16.34 -18.83
N ALA A 372 -4.38 -17.24 -19.04
CA ALA A 372 -3.01 -17.07 -18.59
C ALA A 372 -2.36 -15.80 -19.17
N ALA A 373 -2.51 -15.54 -20.48
CA ALA A 373 -2.04 -14.32 -21.13
C ALA A 373 -2.67 -13.06 -20.51
N THR A 374 -3.97 -13.11 -20.23
CA THR A 374 -4.71 -12.02 -19.57
C THR A 374 -4.18 -11.76 -18.16
N ILE A 375 -3.86 -12.82 -17.39
CA ILE A 375 -3.25 -12.71 -16.07
C ILE A 375 -1.87 -12.06 -16.17
N ILE A 376 -0.99 -12.59 -17.03
CA ILE A 376 0.39 -12.11 -17.19
C ILE A 376 0.39 -10.59 -17.48
N VAL A 377 -0.40 -10.15 -18.45
CA VAL A 377 -0.47 -8.73 -18.82
C VAL A 377 -1.10 -7.87 -17.71
N ALA A 378 -2.07 -8.41 -16.97
CA ALA A 378 -2.69 -7.70 -15.85
C ALA A 378 -1.69 -7.52 -14.70
N VAL A 379 -1.02 -8.58 -14.24
CA VAL A 379 -0.15 -8.52 -13.06
C VAL A 379 1.16 -7.79 -13.35
N LEU A 380 1.80 -8.01 -14.50
CA LEU A 380 3.06 -7.31 -14.84
C LEU A 380 2.90 -5.79 -14.93
N SER A 381 1.68 -5.31 -15.07
CA SER A 381 1.39 -3.87 -15.06
C SER A 381 1.20 -3.25 -13.69
N LEU A 382 1.04 -4.08 -12.66
CA LEU A 382 1.01 -3.65 -11.27
C LEU A 382 2.42 -3.57 -10.68
N ALA A 383 3.38 -4.29 -11.26
CA ALA A 383 4.78 -4.25 -10.88
C ALA A 383 5.38 -2.85 -11.08
N ASP A 384 6.01 -2.30 -10.05
CA ASP A 384 6.69 -1.00 -10.08
C ASP A 384 8.20 -1.19 -9.97
N PHE A 385 8.81 -1.64 -11.08
CA PHE A 385 10.27 -1.78 -11.17
C PHE A 385 11.00 -0.44 -10.97
N GLY A 386 10.33 0.69 -11.20
CA GLY A 386 10.88 2.02 -10.96
C GLY A 386 11.11 2.30 -9.47
N ALA A 387 10.33 1.68 -8.57
CA ALA A 387 10.48 1.85 -7.13
C ALA A 387 11.87 1.43 -6.64
N LEU A 388 12.46 0.37 -7.18
CA LEU A 388 13.81 -0.10 -6.86
C LEU A 388 14.87 0.99 -7.04
N SER A 389 14.84 1.68 -8.18
CA SER A 389 15.82 2.74 -8.47
C SER A 389 15.55 3.99 -7.63
N ARG A 390 14.28 4.37 -7.45
CA ARG A 390 13.90 5.56 -6.66
C ARG A 390 14.27 5.40 -5.19
N THR A 391 13.98 4.24 -4.57
CA THR A 391 14.32 3.99 -3.16
C THR A 391 15.82 3.87 -2.97
N TRP A 392 16.55 3.16 -3.84
CA TRP A 392 18.01 3.06 -3.74
C TRP A 392 18.72 4.41 -3.74
N ARG A 393 18.26 5.34 -4.59
CA ARG A 393 18.81 6.70 -4.71
C ARG A 393 18.47 7.59 -3.52
N TYR A 394 17.31 7.37 -2.88
CA TYR A 394 16.81 8.24 -1.81
C TYR A 394 17.14 7.73 -0.41
N SER A 395 16.80 6.48 -0.09
CA SER A 395 16.89 5.89 1.25
C SER A 395 17.29 4.42 1.16
N ARG A 396 18.51 4.12 1.65
CA ARG A 396 19.02 2.74 1.68
C ARG A 396 18.22 1.83 2.62
N ALA A 397 17.65 2.40 3.68
CA ALA A 397 16.77 1.67 4.59
C ALA A 397 15.47 1.24 3.90
N ASP A 398 14.82 2.16 3.18
CA ASP A 398 13.60 1.85 2.42
C ASP A 398 13.86 0.85 1.31
N PHE A 399 15.01 0.98 0.64
CA PHE A 399 15.45 -0.01 -0.35
C PHE A 399 15.67 -1.38 0.28
N ALA A 400 16.29 -1.47 1.46
CA ALA A 400 16.49 -2.74 2.16
C ALA A 400 15.16 -3.42 2.47
N ALA A 401 14.17 -2.68 3.02
CA ALA A 401 12.83 -3.23 3.26
C ALA A 401 12.16 -3.72 1.96
N LEU A 402 12.23 -2.94 0.89
CA LEU A 402 11.68 -3.31 -0.42
C LEU A 402 12.38 -4.57 -1.00
N ALA A 403 13.71 -4.58 -0.99
CA ALA A 403 14.52 -5.66 -1.54
C ALA A 403 14.33 -6.97 -0.74
N THR A 404 14.30 -6.90 0.60
CA THR A 404 13.99 -8.05 1.45
C THR A 404 12.60 -8.59 1.12
N THR A 405 11.59 -7.72 1.06
CA THR A 405 10.22 -8.14 0.71
C THR A 405 10.22 -8.85 -0.64
N LEU A 406 10.89 -8.28 -1.64
CA LEU A 406 10.92 -8.83 -3.00
C LEU A 406 11.64 -10.18 -3.07
N LEU A 407 12.86 -10.27 -2.55
CA LEU A 407 13.69 -11.48 -2.65
C LEU A 407 13.11 -12.63 -1.81
N VAL A 408 12.63 -12.35 -0.60
CA VAL A 408 12.02 -13.36 0.26
C VAL A 408 10.68 -13.82 -0.32
N THR A 409 9.88 -12.92 -0.93
CA THR A 409 8.64 -13.34 -1.60
C THR A 409 8.91 -14.29 -2.77
N LEU A 410 9.93 -14.01 -3.58
CA LEU A 410 10.28 -14.85 -4.73
C LEU A 410 10.79 -16.23 -4.33
N GLY A 411 11.49 -16.32 -3.19
CA GLY A 411 12.12 -17.57 -2.74
C GLY A 411 11.40 -18.36 -1.66
N GLY A 412 10.78 -17.70 -0.70
CA GLY A 412 10.05 -18.30 0.42
C GLY A 412 8.53 -18.19 0.29
N GLY A 413 8.02 -17.62 -0.80
CA GLY A 413 6.59 -17.40 -1.01
C GLY A 413 6.07 -16.11 -0.39
N VAL A 414 4.81 -15.81 -0.68
CA VAL A 414 4.17 -14.52 -0.36
C VAL A 414 4.12 -14.24 1.15
N GLU A 415 3.71 -15.23 1.95
CA GLU A 415 3.52 -15.07 3.38
C GLU A 415 4.83 -14.66 4.08
N THR A 416 5.91 -15.42 3.84
CA THR A 416 7.22 -15.16 4.44
C THR A 416 7.80 -13.84 3.96
N GLY A 417 7.59 -13.49 2.70
CA GLY A 417 8.07 -12.23 2.11
C GLY A 417 7.48 -10.98 2.74
N ILE A 418 6.16 -10.96 2.97
CA ILE A 418 5.49 -9.83 3.64
C ILE A 418 5.97 -9.71 5.08
N VAL A 419 5.98 -10.82 5.84
CA VAL A 419 6.38 -10.81 7.25
C VAL A 419 7.82 -10.30 7.40
N ALA A 420 8.74 -10.79 6.56
CA ALA A 420 10.13 -10.32 6.55
C ALA A 420 10.24 -8.84 6.18
N GLY A 421 9.49 -8.40 5.16
CA GLY A 421 9.45 -7.00 4.72
C GLY A 421 9.01 -6.03 5.81
N VAL A 422 7.89 -6.35 6.47
CA VAL A 422 7.35 -5.55 7.59
C VAL A 422 8.32 -5.57 8.77
N ALA A 423 8.85 -6.74 9.14
CA ALA A 423 9.81 -6.86 10.24
C ALA A 423 11.06 -6.00 9.99
N VAL A 424 11.64 -6.07 8.80
CA VAL A 424 12.80 -5.23 8.41
C VAL A 424 12.43 -3.76 8.41
N SER A 425 11.26 -3.37 7.87
CA SER A 425 10.81 -1.97 7.88
C SER A 425 10.67 -1.42 9.30
N VAL A 426 10.09 -2.21 10.22
CA VAL A 426 9.92 -1.82 11.63
C VAL A 426 11.28 -1.75 12.34
N LEU A 427 12.14 -2.74 12.15
CA LEU A 427 13.48 -2.77 12.76
C LEU A 427 14.34 -1.59 12.29
N LEU A 428 14.31 -1.28 11.00
CA LEU A 428 15.04 -0.14 10.45
C LEU A 428 14.49 1.20 10.95
N HIS A 429 13.17 1.31 11.10
CA HIS A 429 12.55 2.50 11.68
C HIS A 429 12.97 2.68 13.15
N LEU A 430 12.86 1.62 13.95
CA LEU A 430 13.31 1.62 15.35
C LEU A 430 14.79 1.98 15.44
N TRP A 431 15.65 1.34 14.65
CA TRP A 431 17.08 1.62 14.63
C TRP A 431 17.41 3.08 14.27
N ALA A 432 16.72 3.65 13.28
CA ALA A 432 16.90 5.05 12.90
C ALA A 432 16.47 6.01 14.02
N THR A 433 15.36 5.72 14.70
CA THR A 433 14.87 6.57 15.81
C THR A 433 15.68 6.42 17.11
N SER A 434 16.40 5.30 17.30
CA SER A 434 17.26 5.06 18.46
C SER A 434 18.53 5.92 18.49
N SER A 435 18.94 6.49 17.34
CA SER A 435 20.09 7.41 17.23
C SER A 435 19.59 8.80 16.83
N PRO A 436 19.07 9.60 17.78
CA PRO A 436 18.43 10.86 17.47
C PRO A 436 19.49 11.87 17.03
N HIS A 437 19.16 12.71 16.05
CA HIS A 437 20.05 13.80 15.68
C HIS A 437 20.00 14.88 16.76
N VAL A 438 21.11 15.07 17.45
CA VAL A 438 21.30 16.15 18.42
C VAL A 438 22.31 17.13 17.82
N ALA A 439 21.89 18.38 17.66
CA ALA A 439 22.70 19.42 17.04
C ALA A 439 23.10 20.49 18.06
N VAL A 440 24.38 20.82 18.13
CA VAL A 440 24.84 22.06 18.76
C VAL A 440 24.34 23.23 17.91
N ILE A 441 23.65 24.17 18.54
CA ILE A 441 23.06 25.33 17.87
C ILE A 441 23.65 26.64 18.38
N GLY A 442 23.78 27.60 17.46
CA GLY A 442 24.16 28.98 17.74
C GLY A 442 23.19 29.97 17.11
N GLN A 443 23.25 31.23 17.53
CA GLN A 443 22.40 32.29 17.02
C GLN A 443 22.89 32.76 15.65
N VAL A 444 22.01 32.81 14.66
CA VAL A 444 22.33 33.41 13.35
C VAL A 444 22.46 34.94 13.54
N PRO A 445 23.59 35.55 13.13
CA PRO A 445 23.81 36.99 13.27
C PRO A 445 22.64 37.80 12.70
N GLY A 446 22.21 38.83 13.43
CA GLY A 446 21.13 39.73 13.05
C GLY A 446 19.72 39.20 13.29
N THR A 447 19.57 37.98 13.80
CA THR A 447 18.25 37.35 13.92
C THR A 447 18.05 36.73 15.30
N GLN A 448 16.82 36.30 15.57
CA GLN A 448 16.49 35.49 16.76
C GLN A 448 16.52 33.98 16.47
N HIS A 449 17.04 33.57 15.30
CA HIS A 449 17.03 32.17 14.87
C HIS A 449 18.28 31.42 15.30
N PHE A 450 18.10 30.14 15.64
CA PHE A 450 19.19 29.25 16.00
C PHE A 450 19.36 28.14 14.95
N ARG A 451 20.60 27.90 14.53
CA ARG A 451 20.95 26.92 13.50
C ARG A 451 22.16 26.09 13.91
N ASN A 452 22.29 24.93 13.26
CA ASN A 452 23.36 23.97 13.53
C ASN A 452 24.72 24.60 13.14
N VAL A 453 25.66 24.59 14.08
CA VAL A 453 27.02 25.16 13.94
C VAL A 453 27.83 24.52 12.80
N LEU A 454 27.54 23.28 12.43
CA LEU A 454 28.22 22.56 11.35
C LEU A 454 27.71 22.93 9.96
N ARG A 455 26.59 23.66 9.86
CA ARG A 455 25.91 23.96 8.59
C ARG A 455 25.76 25.44 8.29
N HIS A 456 25.85 26.30 9.29
CA HIS A 456 25.61 27.73 9.15
C HIS A 456 26.59 28.53 10.01
N ASP A 457 26.93 29.73 9.55
CA ASP A 457 27.70 30.69 10.34
C ASP A 457 26.82 31.25 11.46
N VAL A 458 27.17 30.92 12.70
CA VAL A 458 26.40 31.25 13.90
C VAL A 458 27.30 31.72 15.02
N VAL A 459 26.76 32.57 15.90
CA VAL A 459 27.44 33.03 17.12
C VAL A 459 27.10 32.09 18.26
N CYS A 460 28.14 31.62 18.94
CA CYS A 460 28.05 30.78 20.14
C CYS A 460 28.79 31.46 21.30
N THR A 461 28.43 31.10 22.53
CA THR A 461 29.10 31.58 23.75
C THR A 461 29.74 30.38 24.45
N PRO A 462 30.99 30.48 24.97
CA PRO A 462 31.64 29.36 25.68
C PRO A 462 30.91 28.95 26.97
N GLU A 463 30.13 29.86 27.56
CA GLU A 463 29.40 29.65 28.83
C GLU A 463 28.05 28.93 28.64
N ILE A 464 27.52 28.89 27.41
CA ILE A 464 26.19 28.35 27.11
C ILE A 464 26.27 27.33 25.98
N LEU A 465 25.78 26.13 26.25
CA LEU A 465 25.62 25.06 25.26
C LEU A 465 24.14 24.93 24.88
N GLY A 466 23.80 25.42 23.68
CA GLY A 466 22.49 25.18 23.07
C GLY A 466 22.48 23.85 22.32
N LEU A 467 21.59 22.93 22.71
CA LEU A 467 21.40 21.64 22.04
C LEU A 467 19.98 21.52 21.51
N ARG A 468 19.84 21.29 20.21
CA ARG A 468 18.55 20.99 19.59
C ARG A 468 18.39 19.49 19.41
N ILE A 469 17.35 18.94 20.01
CA ILE A 469 17.00 17.53 19.90
C ILE A 469 15.95 17.41 18.79
N ASP A 470 16.31 16.80 17.66
CA ASP A 470 15.45 16.72 16.47
C ASP A 470 14.48 15.50 16.48
N GLU A 471 14.22 14.90 17.65
CA GLU A 471 13.34 13.73 17.81
C GLU A 471 12.63 13.72 19.18
N SER A 472 11.56 12.94 19.32
CA SER A 472 10.94 12.64 20.62
C SER A 472 11.88 11.82 21.51
N LEU A 473 11.82 12.00 22.82
CA LEU A 473 12.69 11.28 23.76
C LEU A 473 11.95 10.06 24.34
N PHE A 474 12.56 8.88 24.19
CA PHE A 474 12.01 7.64 24.70
C PHE A 474 13.13 6.65 25.06
N PHE A 475 12.76 5.51 25.66
CA PHE A 475 13.73 4.53 26.20
C PHE A 475 14.86 4.13 25.23
N ALA A 476 14.59 4.07 23.91
CA ALA A 476 15.57 3.60 22.94
C ALA A 476 16.65 4.63 22.59
N ASN A 477 16.36 5.92 22.78
CA ASN A 477 17.22 7.01 22.33
C ASN A 477 17.73 7.93 23.45
N ALA A 478 17.13 7.87 24.63
CA ALA A 478 17.50 8.70 25.78
C ALA A 478 19.00 8.61 26.12
N ARG A 479 19.56 7.40 26.12
CA ARG A 479 20.98 7.17 26.41
C ARG A 479 21.91 7.73 25.33
N ALA A 480 21.48 7.72 24.07
CA ALA A 480 22.26 8.35 23.00
C ALA A 480 22.31 9.87 23.18
N THR A 481 21.19 10.49 23.55
CA THR A 481 21.13 11.92 23.87
C THR A 481 21.99 12.27 25.10
N GLU A 482 21.90 11.48 26.16
CA GLU A 482 22.75 11.61 27.36
C GLU A 482 24.25 11.61 27.00
N ASN A 483 24.70 10.62 26.19
CA ASN A 483 26.09 10.53 25.77
C ASN A 483 26.55 11.77 25.00
N VAL A 484 25.70 12.33 24.12
CA VAL A 484 26.03 13.57 23.39
C VAL A 484 26.17 14.74 24.36
N ILE A 485 25.24 14.90 25.31
CA ILE A 485 25.31 15.97 26.31
C ILE A 485 26.63 15.85 27.09
N GLN A 486 26.98 14.65 27.54
CA GLN A 486 28.21 14.43 28.30
C GLN A 486 29.47 14.72 27.49
N GLN A 487 29.54 14.29 26.23
CA GLN A 487 30.68 14.57 25.35
C GLN A 487 30.85 16.07 25.12
N GLU A 488 29.77 16.79 24.85
CA GLU A 488 29.81 18.24 24.61
C GLU A 488 30.13 19.04 25.88
N VAL A 489 29.67 18.59 27.06
CA VAL A 489 30.01 19.18 28.36
C VAL A 489 31.48 18.96 28.69
N ALA A 490 32.00 17.73 28.53
CA ALA A 490 33.40 17.42 28.79
C ALA A 490 34.37 18.21 27.89
N ALA A 491 33.95 18.55 26.68
CA ALA A 491 34.74 19.35 25.75
C ALA A 491 34.79 20.86 26.07
N ARG A 492 33.94 21.37 26.99
CA ARG A 492 33.79 22.80 27.27
C ARG A 492 33.99 23.12 28.76
N PRO A 493 35.22 23.41 29.19
CA PRO A 493 35.52 23.67 30.61
C PRO A 493 34.95 24.99 31.15
N ALA A 494 34.60 25.94 30.28
CA ALA A 494 34.00 27.22 30.68
C ALA A 494 32.46 27.21 30.70
N LEU A 495 31.85 26.02 30.57
CA LEU A 495 30.41 25.86 30.43
C LEU A 495 29.72 26.05 31.79
N HIS A 496 28.68 26.89 31.83
CA HIS A 496 27.85 27.10 33.02
C HIS A 496 26.38 26.71 32.80
N HIS A 497 25.91 26.74 31.56
CA HIS A 497 24.51 26.50 31.21
C HIS A 497 24.36 25.55 30.02
N VAL A 498 23.50 24.55 30.16
CA VAL A 498 23.02 23.73 29.04
C VAL A 498 21.56 24.08 28.78
N VAL A 499 21.23 24.48 27.54
CA VAL A 499 19.86 24.80 27.14
C VAL A 499 19.41 23.78 26.11
N LEU A 500 18.48 22.91 26.48
CA LEU A 500 17.85 21.97 25.56
C LEU A 500 16.72 22.67 24.80
N ASN A 501 16.83 22.75 23.48
CA ASN A 501 15.75 23.14 22.59
C ASN A 501 14.88 21.91 22.30
N CYS A 502 13.64 21.98 22.80
CA CYS A 502 12.65 20.91 22.73
C CYS A 502 11.60 21.12 21.62
N ALA A 503 11.85 22.02 20.65
CA ALA A 503 10.87 22.34 19.61
C ALA A 503 10.43 21.13 18.77
N ALA A 504 11.31 20.15 18.58
CA ALA A 504 11.00 18.91 17.86
C ALA A 504 10.62 17.74 18.80
N VAL A 505 10.77 17.88 20.11
CA VAL A 505 10.39 16.85 21.10
C VAL A 505 8.87 16.82 21.23
N ASN A 506 8.23 15.81 20.63
CA ASN A 506 6.76 15.67 20.66
C ASN A 506 6.26 14.89 21.89
N SER A 507 7.11 14.04 22.45
CA SER A 507 6.82 13.26 23.65
C SER A 507 8.09 12.94 24.42
N ILE A 508 7.94 12.79 25.73
CA ILE A 508 8.94 12.25 26.65
C ILE A 508 8.25 11.07 27.36
N ASP A 509 8.83 9.87 27.27
CA ASP A 509 8.35 8.71 28.04
C ASP A 509 8.98 8.66 29.45
N ALA A 510 8.58 7.68 30.25
CA ALA A 510 9.05 7.58 31.64
C ALA A 510 10.56 7.32 31.73
N SER A 511 11.11 6.44 30.89
CA SER A 511 12.54 6.11 30.89
C SER A 511 13.42 7.28 30.41
N ALA A 512 12.93 8.06 29.44
CA ALA A 512 13.58 9.28 29.01
C ALA A 512 13.51 10.38 30.07
N LEU A 513 12.41 10.48 30.82
CA LEU A 513 12.31 11.40 31.95
C LEU A 513 13.36 11.07 33.03
N GLU A 514 13.46 9.81 33.43
CA GLU A 514 14.48 9.34 34.39
C GLU A 514 15.90 9.63 33.88
N SER A 515 16.13 9.44 32.58
CA SER A 515 17.42 9.76 31.96
C SER A 515 17.71 11.27 31.98
N LEU A 516 16.70 12.13 31.80
CA LEU A 516 16.83 13.58 31.92
C LEU A 516 17.11 14.01 33.37
N GLU A 517 16.50 13.35 34.36
CA GLU A 517 16.78 13.57 35.78
C GLU A 517 18.22 13.21 36.13
N LEU A 518 18.72 12.08 35.61
CA LEU A 518 20.12 11.68 35.78
C LEU A 518 21.09 12.67 35.12
N VAL A 519 20.76 13.17 33.92
CA VAL A 519 21.55 14.21 33.24
C VAL A 519 21.56 15.48 34.08
N MET A 520 20.41 15.91 34.59
CA MET A 520 20.28 17.11 35.42
C MET A 520 21.15 17.02 36.67
N HIS A 521 21.08 15.91 37.42
CA HIS A 521 21.92 15.72 38.61
C HIS A 521 23.41 15.71 38.29
N ARG A 522 23.83 15.06 37.19
CA ARG A 522 25.24 15.07 36.78
C ARG A 522 25.73 16.45 36.36
N LEU A 523 24.87 17.25 35.72
CA LEU A 523 25.19 18.64 35.39
C LEU A 523 25.29 19.48 36.68
N GLU A 524 24.39 19.27 37.63
CA GLU A 524 24.41 19.94 38.94
C GLU A 524 25.69 19.65 39.72
N ASP A 525 26.11 18.37 39.79
CA ASP A 525 27.37 17.95 40.41
C ASP A 525 28.59 18.60 39.74
N ALA A 526 28.50 18.92 38.45
CA ALA A 526 29.52 19.64 37.69
C ALA A 526 29.41 21.17 37.80
N GLY A 527 28.44 21.70 38.55
CA GLY A 527 28.19 23.14 38.69
C GLY A 527 27.52 23.79 37.47
N ILE A 528 26.88 23.00 36.62
CA ILE A 528 26.23 23.41 35.37
C ILE A 528 24.71 23.33 35.52
N ARG A 529 23.99 24.39 35.10
CA ARG A 529 22.52 24.41 35.16
C ARG A 529 21.90 23.89 33.88
N LEU A 530 20.82 23.09 34.02
CA LEU A 530 20.03 22.58 32.90
C LEU A 530 18.78 23.43 32.70
N HIS A 531 18.61 23.96 31.50
CA HIS A 531 17.46 24.75 31.09
C HIS A 531 16.73 24.06 29.94
N LEU A 532 15.42 24.29 29.86
CA LEU A 532 14.59 23.86 28.73
C LEU A 532 14.10 25.08 27.95
N SER A 533 13.89 24.91 26.65
CA SER A 533 13.32 25.94 25.78
C SER A 533 12.37 25.32 24.76
N GLU A 534 11.34 26.07 24.37
CA GLU A 534 10.40 25.69 23.30
C GLU A 534 9.67 24.35 23.57
N VAL A 535 9.37 24.06 24.84
CA VAL A 535 8.64 22.85 25.23
C VAL A 535 7.17 22.96 24.81
N LYS A 536 6.69 21.99 24.03
CA LYS A 536 5.29 21.94 23.58
C LYS A 536 4.31 21.73 24.73
N GLY A 537 3.12 22.33 24.62
CA GLY A 537 2.04 22.21 25.62
C GLY A 537 1.76 20.78 26.10
N PRO A 538 1.48 19.80 25.21
CA PRO A 538 1.24 18.41 25.63
C PRO A 538 2.40 17.74 26.37
N VAL A 539 3.65 18.14 26.09
CA VAL A 539 4.84 17.64 26.80
C VAL A 539 4.95 18.31 28.16
N MET A 540 4.77 19.63 28.22
CA MET A 540 4.75 20.41 29.45
C MET A 540 3.65 19.92 30.41
N ASP A 541 2.46 19.59 29.91
CA ASP A 541 1.36 19.06 30.71
C ASP A 541 1.68 17.70 31.34
N ARG A 542 2.55 16.90 30.73
CA ARG A 542 3.07 15.66 31.33
C ARG A 542 4.16 15.93 32.35
N LEU A 543 5.11 16.82 32.04
CA LEU A 543 6.19 17.20 32.95
C LEU A 543 5.66 17.86 34.24
N LYS A 544 4.58 18.65 34.17
CA LYS A 544 3.90 19.21 35.34
C LYS A 544 3.26 18.18 36.26
N ARG A 545 3.09 16.93 35.80
CA ARG A 545 2.58 15.83 36.62
C ARG A 545 3.70 15.04 37.30
N SER A 546 4.96 15.35 37.02
CA SER A 546 6.12 14.79 37.70
C SER A 546 6.84 15.85 38.53
N ASP A 547 7.72 15.40 39.43
CA ASP A 547 8.54 16.29 40.26
C ASP A 547 9.73 16.91 39.50
N PHE A 548 9.91 16.56 38.23
CA PHE A 548 11.02 17.02 37.38
C PHE A 548 11.15 18.55 37.37
N LEU A 549 10.04 19.27 37.19
CA LEU A 549 10.06 20.74 37.14
C LEU A 549 10.36 21.37 38.50
N HIS A 550 10.08 20.67 39.61
CA HIS A 550 10.40 21.15 40.95
C HIS A 550 11.89 21.01 41.26
N HIS A 551 12.55 20.01 40.67
CA HIS A 551 13.99 19.77 40.83
C HIS A 551 14.86 20.36 39.71
N LEU A 552 14.25 21.02 38.71
CA LEU A 552 14.98 21.61 37.60
C LEU A 552 15.97 22.67 38.11
N THR A 553 17.25 22.48 37.83
CA THR A 553 18.33 23.38 38.28
C THR A 553 18.34 24.74 37.58
N GLY A 554 17.72 24.81 36.40
CA GLY A 554 17.55 26.02 35.61
C GLY A 554 16.08 26.41 35.44
N GLU A 555 15.77 26.97 34.28
CA GLU A 555 14.45 27.54 33.95
C GLU A 555 13.92 26.96 32.65
N VAL A 556 12.59 27.06 32.47
CA VAL A 556 11.93 26.76 31.20
C VAL A 556 11.61 28.07 30.48
N PHE A 557 12.22 28.27 29.32
CA PHE A 557 12.01 29.44 28.48
C PHE A 557 10.99 29.19 27.36
N LEU A 558 10.25 30.24 26.99
CA LEU A 558 9.27 30.14 25.91
C LEU A 558 9.95 30.00 24.54
N SER A 559 11.04 30.73 24.32
CA SER A 559 11.87 30.66 23.12
C SER A 559 13.33 30.42 23.47
N HIS A 560 14.08 29.83 22.53
CA HIS A 560 15.53 29.66 22.75
C HIS A 560 16.28 30.99 22.78
N TYR A 561 15.77 32.02 22.08
CA TYR A 561 16.31 33.38 22.14
C TYR A 561 16.15 33.99 23.54
N GLN A 562 14.99 33.81 24.18
CA GLN A 562 14.75 34.31 25.55
C GLN A 562 15.73 33.67 26.56
N ALA A 563 16.07 32.39 26.37
CA ALA A 563 17.10 31.73 27.17
C ALA A 563 18.45 32.43 27.01
N LEU A 564 18.88 32.69 25.77
CA LEU A 564 20.15 33.37 25.51
C LEU A 564 20.16 34.82 26.01
N GLU A 565 19.05 35.55 25.86
CA GLU A 565 18.91 36.92 26.35
C GLU A 565 19.01 37.00 27.87
N THR A 566 18.47 36.01 28.58
CA THR A 566 18.51 35.95 30.05
C THR A 566 19.89 35.53 30.56
N LEU A 567 20.52 34.56 29.89
CA LEU A 567 21.77 33.94 30.35
C LEU A 567 23.04 34.65 29.85
N ALA A 568 23.01 35.23 28.64
CA ALA A 568 24.12 35.98 28.03
C ALA A 568 23.61 37.18 27.20
N PRO A 569 23.04 38.22 27.85
CA PRO A 569 22.43 39.36 27.17
C PRO A 569 23.38 40.09 26.21
N ALA A 570 24.65 40.23 26.59
CA ALA A 570 25.66 40.88 25.74
C ALA A 570 25.82 40.17 24.39
N VAL A 571 25.80 38.84 24.37
CA VAL A 571 25.96 38.05 23.14
C VAL A 571 24.67 38.09 22.33
N ALA A 572 23.51 37.96 22.98
CA ALA A 572 22.20 37.98 22.33
C ALA A 572 21.99 39.32 21.57
N HIS A 573 22.27 40.44 22.24
CA HIS A 573 22.09 41.78 21.68
C HIS A 573 23.19 42.17 20.69
N THR A 574 24.45 41.80 20.90
CA THR A 574 25.52 42.09 19.94
C THR A 574 25.28 41.34 18.64
N SER A 575 24.94 40.05 18.73
CA SER A 575 24.58 39.24 17.56
C SER A 575 23.40 39.86 16.80
N TYR A 576 22.38 40.36 17.50
CA TYR A 576 21.21 41.01 16.88
C TYR A 576 21.55 42.39 16.26
N ALA A 577 22.32 43.22 16.97
CA ALA A 577 22.66 44.58 16.56
C ALA A 577 23.62 44.63 15.36
N THR A 578 24.46 43.60 15.17
CA THR A 578 25.50 43.59 14.12
C THR A 578 24.89 43.59 12.70
N SER A 579 23.62 43.21 12.51
CA SER A 579 22.95 43.36 11.20
C SER A 579 22.26 44.70 10.96
N LEU A 580 21.92 45.44 12.02
CA LEU A 580 21.33 46.78 11.87
C LEU A 580 22.38 47.83 11.47
N ALA A 581 23.66 47.56 11.71
CA ALA A 581 24.78 48.42 11.36
C ALA A 581 25.47 48.04 10.03
N ALA A 582 25.14 46.89 9.43
CA ALA A 582 25.67 46.49 8.13
C ALA A 582 24.77 47.07 7.02
N PRO A 583 25.31 47.89 6.08
CA PRO A 583 24.50 48.36 4.96
C PRO A 583 24.06 47.16 4.11
N ALA A 584 22.78 47.15 3.73
CA ALA A 584 22.22 46.17 2.81
C ALA A 584 22.89 46.30 1.43
N GLU A 585 23.95 45.53 1.18
CA GLU A 585 24.41 45.30 -0.19
C GLU A 585 23.50 44.25 -0.85
N PRO A 586 22.87 44.56 -2.01
CA PRO A 586 22.11 43.58 -2.75
C PRO A 586 23.08 42.67 -3.51
N SER A 587 23.35 41.48 -2.98
CA SER A 587 24.07 40.43 -3.71
C SER A 587 23.14 39.68 -4.67
N LEU A 588 22.60 40.41 -5.65
CA LEU A 588 22.13 39.84 -6.92
C LEU A 588 23.21 40.10 -7.97
N GLN A 589 24.32 39.35 -7.89
CA GLN A 589 25.17 39.10 -9.05
C GLN A 589 25.14 37.62 -9.38
N SER A 590 24.43 37.35 -10.47
CA SER A 590 24.61 36.24 -11.40
C SER A 590 25.95 35.51 -11.27
N ARG A 591 25.92 34.32 -10.66
CA ARG A 591 26.85 33.25 -11.03
C ARG A 591 26.39 32.62 -12.34
N SER A 592 26.56 33.37 -13.43
CA SER A 592 26.67 32.82 -14.77
C SER A 592 28.15 32.80 -15.15
N GLY A 593 28.71 31.61 -15.38
CA GLY A 593 29.90 31.46 -16.23
C GLY A 593 31.11 30.78 -15.60
N ARG A 594 31.41 29.60 -16.16
CA ARG A 594 32.68 28.84 -16.19
C ARG A 594 33.02 28.09 -14.89
N SER A 595 33.37 26.80 -14.90
CA SER A 595 34.03 25.96 -15.92
C SER A 595 33.67 24.48 -15.68
N SER A 596 33.14 23.75 -16.67
CA SER A 596 33.84 22.79 -17.55
C SER A 596 34.19 21.42 -16.93
N SER A 597 33.67 20.39 -17.62
CA SER A 597 34.33 19.12 -17.97
C SER A 597 34.85 18.20 -16.86
N LEU A 598 34.26 17.00 -16.78
CA LEU A 598 34.86 15.65 -16.80
C LEU A 598 33.66 14.68 -16.62
N SER A 599 33.06 14.13 -17.68
CA SER A 599 33.40 12.85 -18.35
C SER A 599 33.41 11.62 -17.45
N GLU A 600 32.58 10.65 -17.84
CA GLU A 600 32.37 9.26 -17.38
C GLU A 600 31.38 9.00 -16.24
#